data_AF-A0A967Z158-F1
#
_entry.id   AF-A0A967Z158-F1
#
_cell.length_a   1.000
_cell.length_b   1.000
_cell.length_c   1.000
_cell.angle_alpha   90.00
_cell.angle_beta   90.00
_cell.angle_gamma   90.00
#
_symmetry.space_group_name_H-M   'P 1'
#
loop_
_entity.id
_entity.type
_entity.pdbx_description
1 polymer ?
#
loop_
_entity_poly.entity_id
_entity_poly.type
_entity_poly.pdbx_seq_one_letter_code
_entity_poly.pdbx_strand_id
1 'polypeptide(L)' 'MVPIGEFLTIAQEETEVKLPYIVMVDESGLIWRVICTYKMGEAVRKVAKQWRNFQELGGVKNSHALNLLAEEK' A
#
# COMPACT_ATOMS: atom_id res chain seq x y z
N MET A 1 -16.34 -1.87 5.04
CA MET A 1 -15.31 -0.82 4.98
C MET A 1 -14.00 -1.41 5.45
N VAL A 2 -12.87 -1.07 4.80
CA VAL A 2 -11.55 -1.65 5.08
C VAL A 2 -10.53 -0.53 5.30
N PRO A 3 -9.65 -0.59 6.30
CA PRO A 3 -8.58 0.40 6.45
C PRO A 3 -7.73 0.51 5.17
N ILE A 4 -7.31 1.71 4.77
CA ILE A 4 -6.58 1.91 3.51
C ILE A 4 -5.32 1.04 3.42
N GLY A 5 -4.62 0.80 4.54
CA GLY A 5 -3.41 -0.04 4.56
C GLY A 5 -3.69 -1.48 4.13
N GLU A 6 -4.77 -2.08 4.64
CA GLU A 6 -5.22 -3.42 4.25
C GLU A 6 -5.83 -3.43 2.85
N PHE A 7 -6.56 -2.37 2.49
CA PHE A 7 -7.09 -2.21 1.14
C PHE A 7 -5.99 -2.26 0.08
N LEU A 8 -4.81 -1.71 0.37
CA LEU A 8 -3.66 -1.68 -0.54
C LEU A 8 -2.96 -3.04 -0.70
N THR A 9 -3.19 -4.02 0.18
CA THR A 9 -2.60 -5.36 0.06
C THR A 9 -3.49 -6.33 -0.73
N ILE A 10 -4.77 -6.00 -0.88
CA ILE A 10 -5.74 -6.81 -1.64
C ILE A 10 -5.46 -6.67 -3.16
N ALA A 11 -5.67 -7.74 -3.93
CA ALA A 11 -5.55 -7.71 -5.39
C ALA A 11 -6.56 -6.72 -6.00
N GLN A 12 -6.20 -6.02 -7.07
CA GLN A 12 -7.06 -4.97 -7.66
C GLN A 12 -8.44 -5.53 -8.08
N GLU A 13 -8.49 -6.76 -8.59
CA GLU A 13 -9.72 -7.47 -8.96
C GLU A 13 -10.68 -7.68 -7.79
N GLU A 14 -10.17 -7.77 -6.55
CA GLU A 14 -10.97 -7.99 -5.35
C GLU A 14 -11.39 -6.67 -4.64
N THR A 15 -11.07 -5.51 -5.24
CA THR A 15 -11.32 -4.20 -4.61
C THR A 15 -12.69 -3.60 -4.90
N GLU A 16 -13.38 -4.01 -5.98
CA GLU A 16 -14.64 -3.37 -6.44
C GLU A 16 -15.77 -3.36 -5.40
N VAL A 17 -15.74 -4.29 -4.44
CA VAL A 17 -16.78 -4.44 -3.40
C VAL A 17 -16.37 -3.80 -2.06
N LYS A 18 -15.14 -3.28 -1.94
CA LYS A 18 -14.58 -2.82 -0.65
C LYS A 18 -14.44 -1.30 -0.61
N LEU A 19 -15.04 -0.66 0.40
CA LEU A 19 -14.89 0.78 0.66
C LEU A 19 -13.67 1.07 1.55
N PRO A 20 -12.56 1.62 1.01
CA PRO A 20 -11.40 1.98 1.81
C PRO A 20 -11.66 3.21 2.68
N TYR A 21 -11.02 3.28 3.84
CA TYR A 21 -11.08 4.47 4.69
C TYR A 21 -9.77 4.76 5.42
N ILE A 22 -9.60 6.03 5.79
CA ILE A 22 -8.62 6.49 6.79
C ILE A 22 -9.35 6.92 8.06
N VAL A 23 -8.63 6.92 9.17
CA VAL A 23 -9.10 7.50 10.42
C VAL A 23 -8.56 8.92 10.52
N MET A 24 -9.43 9.88 10.77
CA MET A 24 -9.07 11.28 11.01
C MET A 24 -9.63 11.74 12.33
N VAL A 25 -8.97 12.70 12.96
CA VAL A 25 -9.46 13.41 14.15
C VAL A 25 -9.82 14.81 13.72
N ASP A 26 -11.03 15.28 14.04
CA ASP A 26 -11.44 16.66 13.76
C ASP A 26 -11.00 17.66 14.84
N GLU A 27 -11.35 18.93 14.66
CA GLU A 27 -11.01 20.01 15.59
C GLU A 27 -11.63 19.86 16.98
N SER A 28 -12.71 19.08 17.10
CA SER A 28 -13.38 18.78 18.38
C SER A 28 -12.81 17.55 19.09
N GLY A 29 -11.82 16.88 18.48
CA GLY A 29 -11.22 15.65 18.99
C GLY A 29 -12.03 14.40 18.68
N LEU A 30 -13.04 14.48 17.80
CA LEU A 30 -13.83 13.32 17.40
C LEU A 30 -13.14 12.54 16.29
N ILE A 31 -13.28 11.21 16.37
CA ILE A 31 -12.67 10.28 15.43
C ILE A 31 -13.65 9.96 14.30
N TRP A 32 -13.23 10.21 13.07
CA TRP A 32 -14.00 9.96 11.85
C TRP A 32 -13.36 8.89 10.98
N ARG A 33 -14.20 8.05 10.37
CA ARG A 33 -13.79 7.20 9.24
C ARG A 33 -14.10 7.93 7.94
N VAL A 34 -13.05 8.38 7.27
CA VAL A 34 -13.17 9.11 6.00
C VAL A 34 -12.96 8.14 4.85
N ILE A 35 -13.97 8.02 3.98
CA ILE A 35 -13.94 7.11 2.83
C ILE A 35 -12.94 7.65 1.80
N CYS A 36 -12.03 6.80 1.35
CA CYS A 36 -11.12 7.11 0.27
C CYS A 36 -11.74 6.71 -1.08
N THR A 37 -11.42 7.45 -2.13
CA THR A 37 -11.83 7.05 -3.48
C THR A 37 -10.96 5.90 -3.99
N TYR A 38 -11.50 5.08 -4.88
CA TYR A 38 -10.72 4.03 -5.56
C TYR A 38 -9.50 4.60 -6.29
N LYS A 39 -9.64 5.75 -6.95
CA LYS A 39 -8.54 6.46 -7.63
C LYS A 39 -7.39 6.83 -6.69
N MET A 40 -7.69 7.17 -5.44
CA MET A 40 -6.67 7.44 -4.44
C MET A 40 -5.89 6.16 -4.10
N GLY A 41 -6.57 5.01 -3.98
CA GLY A 41 -5.91 3.72 -3.82
C GLY A 41 -4.96 3.36 -4.97
N GLU A 42 -5.40 3.58 -6.22
CA GLU A 42 -4.55 3.35 -7.42
C GLU A 42 -3.31 4.26 -7.42
N ALA A 43 -3.49 5.55 -7.12
CA ALA A 43 -2.39 6.50 -7.04
C ALA A 43 -1.36 6.10 -5.98
N VAL A 44 -1.81 5.66 -4.79
CA VAL A 44 -0.93 5.19 -3.71
C VAL A 44 -0.16 3.95 -4.15
N ARG A 45 -0.80 2.97 -4.81
CA ARG A 45 -0.11 1.78 -5.33
C ARG A 45 0.97 2.14 -6.35
N LYS A 46 0.70 3.09 -7.24
CA LYS A 46 1.67 3.56 -8.23
C LYS A 46 2.92 4.16 -7.56
N VAL A 47 2.73 5.05 -6.60
CA VAL A 47 3.84 5.67 -5.85
C VAL A 47 4.61 4.62 -5.04
N ALA A 48 3.91 3.69 -4.37
CA ALA A 48 4.54 2.63 -3.60
C ALA A 48 5.38 1.68 -4.49
N LYS A 49 4.91 1.37 -5.70
CA LYS A 49 5.67 0.59 -6.68
C LYS A 49 6.92 1.34 -7.15
N GLN A 50 6.80 2.62 -7.49
CA GLN A 50 7.95 3.43 -7.89
C GLN A 50 9.00 3.52 -6.78
N TRP A 51 8.55 3.74 -5.55
CA TRP A 51 9.42 3.76 -4.38
C TRP A 51 10.16 2.44 -4.17
N ARG A 52 9.46 1.31 -4.29
CA ARG A 52 10.09 -0.02 -4.21
C ARG A 52 11.17 -0.21 -5.29
N ASN A 53 10.90 0.21 -6.52
CA ASN A 53 11.88 0.13 -7.60
C ASN A 53 13.14 0.95 -7.30
N PHE A 54 12.99 2.15 -6.73
CA PHE A 54 14.14 2.95 -6.31
C PHE A 54 14.93 2.28 -5.17
N GLN A 55 14.24 1.69 -4.21
CA GLN A 55 14.89 0.91 -3.15
C GLN A 55 15.71 -0.25 -3.73
N GLU A 56 15.13 -1.01 -4.66
CA GLU A 56 15.78 -2.16 -5.29
C GLU A 56 17.02 -1.76 -6.09
N LEU A 57 16.95 -0.66 -6.85
CA LEU A 57 18.10 -0.06 -7.54
C LEU A 57 19.17 0.43 -6.57
N GLY A 58 18.76 0.95 -5.40
CA GLY A 58 19.65 1.35 -4.32
C GLY A 58 20.18 0.19 -3.47
N GLY A 59 19.90 -1.07 -3.84
CA GLY A 59 20.35 -2.25 -3.10
C GLY A 59 19.53 -2.58 -1.84
N VAL A 60 18.49 -1.80 -1.51
CA VAL A 60 17.61 -2.05 -0.38
C VAL A 60 16.60 -3.15 -0.75
N LYS A 61 16.63 -4.27 -0.03
CA LYS A 61 15.77 -5.44 -0.29
C LYS A 61 15.81 -5.89 -1.75
N ASN A 62 17.00 -5.87 -2.35
CA ASN A 62 17.20 -6.25 -3.75
C ASN A 62 16.82 -7.72 -3.97
N SER A 63 15.84 -7.97 -4.84
CA SER A 63 15.30 -9.32 -5.03
C SER A 63 16.33 -10.28 -5.62
N HIS A 64 17.19 -9.80 -6.52
CA HIS A 64 18.25 -10.59 -7.12
C HIS A 64 19.27 -11.05 -6.08
N ALA A 65 19.75 -10.15 -5.22
CA ALA A 65 20.67 -10.48 -4.13
C ALA A 65 20.05 -11.47 -3.13
N LEU A 66 18.77 -11.29 -2.79
CA LEU A 66 18.05 -12.20 -1.90
C LEU A 66 17.86 -13.59 -2.50
N ASN A 67 17.55 -13.67 -3.79
CA ASN A 67 17.39 -14.95 -4.51
C ASN A 67 18.73 -15.69 -4.59
N LEU A 68 19.81 -14.99 -4.95
CA LEU A 68 21.16 -15.59 -4.98
C LEU A 68 21.55 -16.15 -3.61
N LEU A 69 21.29 -15.40 -2.54
CA LEU A 69 21.58 -15.84 -1.17
C LEU A 69 20.70 -17.02 -0.72
N ALA A 70 19.50 -17.16 -1.27
CA ALA A 70 18.63 -18.31 -1.03
C ALA A 70 19.10 -19.58 -1.77
N GLU A 71 19.76 -19.43 -2.92
CA GLU A 71 20.35 -20.54 -3.67
C GLU A 71 21.68 -21.05 -3.07
N GLU A 72 22.36 -20.22 -2.28
CA GLU A 72 23.60 -20.60 -1.55
C GLU A 72 23.35 -21.39 -0.25
N LYS A 73 22.09 -21.53 0.19
CA LYS A 73 21.71 -22.29 1.40
C LYS A 73 21.10 -23.64 1.08
#